data_AF-A0AAE7DQR8-F1
#
_entry.id   AF-A0AAE7DQR8-F1
#
_cell.length_a   1.000
_cell.length_b   1.000
_cell.length_c   1.000
_cell.angle_alpha   90.00
_cell.angle_beta   90.00
_cell.angle_gamma   90.00
#
_symmetry.space_group_name_H-M   'P 1'
#
loop_
_entity.id
_entity.type
_entity.pdbx_description
1 polymer ?
#
loop_
_entity_poly.entity_id
_entity_poly.type
_entity_poly.pdbx_seq_one_letter_code
_entity_poly.pdbx_strand_id
1 'polypeptide(L)' 'MQMKWSSEVESGIDVTGVITRVEHYDGAEAVVVLSSGVSVVVAAAHKPVPGDTIVEGELSL' A
#
# COMPACT_ATOMS: atom_id res chain seq x y z
N MET A 1 22.01 -7.22 -17.72
CA MET A 1 20.86 -7.93 -17.13
C MET A 1 20.03 -6.89 -16.39
N GLN A 2 18.94 -6.45 -16.99
CA GLN A 2 18.15 -5.31 -16.50
C GLN A 2 16.98 -5.88 -15.71
N MET A 3 17.00 -5.71 -14.39
CA MET A 3 15.90 -6.11 -13.53
C MET A 3 14.75 -5.14 -13.78
N LYS A 4 13.82 -5.57 -14.63
CA LYS A 4 12.63 -4.79 -14.98
C LYS A 4 11.62 -4.99 -13.85
N TRP A 5 11.75 -4.20 -12.78
CA TRP A 5 10.66 -3.98 -11.84
C TRP A 5 9.56 -3.20 -12.57
N SER A 6 8.77 -3.91 -13.37
CA SER A 6 7.48 -3.45 -13.88
C SER A 6 6.41 -3.70 -12.81
N SER A 7 6.62 -3.15 -11.63
CA SER A 7 5.55 -2.90 -10.67
C SER A 7 5.39 -1.38 -10.70
N GLU A 8 4.38 -0.92 -11.40
CA GLU A 8 3.87 0.44 -11.31
C GLU A 8 3.52 0.68 -9.85
N VAL A 9 4.49 1.16 -9.06
CA VAL A 9 4.24 1.65 -7.71
C VAL A 9 3.64 3.02 -7.93
N GLU A 10 2.31 3.04 -8.01
CA GLU A 10 1.55 4.26 -8.17
C GLU A 10 1.76 5.08 -6.89
N SER A 11 2.55 6.14 -7.00
CA SER A 11 2.91 7.01 -5.89
C SER A 11 1.69 7.84 -5.50
N GLY A 12 0.83 7.26 -4.66
CA GLY A 12 -0.21 7.88 -3.82
C GLY A 12 -0.73 9.23 -4.27
N ILE A 13 -1.58 9.27 -5.30
CA ILE A 13 -2.31 10.51 -5.63
C ILE A 13 -3.82 10.39 -5.32
N ASP A 14 -4.43 9.21 -5.41
CA ASP A 14 -5.85 9.01 -5.03
C ASP A 14 -6.21 7.51 -4.96
N VAL A 15 -5.33 6.67 -4.41
CA VAL A 15 -5.61 5.22 -4.36
C VAL A 15 -6.49 4.90 -3.15
N THR A 16 -7.74 4.53 -3.43
CA THR A 16 -8.68 3.99 -2.45
C THR A 16 -8.86 2.48 -2.68
N GLY A 17 -8.65 1.66 -1.65
CA GLY A 17 -8.75 0.21 -1.80
C GLY A 17 -8.60 -0.57 -0.50
N VAL A 18 -9.08 -1.81 -0.50
CA VAL A 18 -8.96 -2.72 0.66
C VAL A 18 -7.63 -3.45 0.62
N ILE A 19 -6.93 -3.45 1.74
CA ILE A 19 -5.67 -4.15 1.93
C ILE A 19 -5.93 -5.65 2.03
N THR A 20 -5.27 -6.42 1.17
CA THR A 20 -5.28 -7.89 1.24
C THR A 20 -4.03 -8.44 1.90
N ARG A 21 -2.91 -7.73 1.78
CA ARG A 21 -1.63 -8.14 2.36
C ARG A 21 -0.76 -6.94 2.68
N VAL A 22 0.03 -7.03 3.74
CA VAL A 22 1.07 -6.06 4.05
C VAL A 22 2.42 -6.69 3.74
N GLU A 23 3.20 -6.08 2.84
CA GLU A 23 4.54 -6.55 2.49
C GLU A 23 5.59 -5.99 3.44
N HIS A 24 5.50 -4.71 3.77
CA HIS A 24 6.48 -4.03 4.60
C HIS A 24 5.84 -2.94 5.45
N TYR A 25 6.40 -2.68 6.62
CA TYR A 25 6.01 -1.57 7.48
C TYR A 25 7.22 -1.09 8.25
N ASP A 26 7.59 0.18 8.07
CA ASP A 26 8.78 0.79 8.66
C ASP A 26 8.46 1.61 9.93
N GLY A 27 7.18 1.82 10.25
CA GLY A 27 6.74 2.62 11.41
C GLY A 27 6.09 3.94 11.02
N ALA A 28 6.54 4.54 9.92
CA ALA A 28 5.92 5.73 9.33
C ALA A 28 5.13 5.42 8.06
N GLU A 29 5.59 4.43 7.29
CA GLU A 29 5.02 4.04 6.00
C GLU A 29 4.87 2.53 5.92
N ALA A 30 3.89 2.07 5.15
CA ALA A 30 3.60 0.68 4.90
C ALA A 30 3.47 0.40 3.41
N VAL A 31 4.09 -0.68 2.93
CA VAL A 31 3.86 -1.24 1.60
C VAL A 31 2.79 -2.29 1.72
N VAL A 32 1.66 -2.08 1.05
CA VAL A 32 0.49 -2.94 1.13
C VAL A 32 -0.01 -3.31 -0.26
N VAL A 33 -0.52 -4.52 -0.38
CA VAL A 33 -1.13 -5.06 -1.58
C VAL A 33 -2.64 -4.93 -1.46
N LEU A 34 -3.23 -4.21 -2.40
CA LEU A 34 -4.66 -4.03 -2.50
C LEU A 34 -5.34 -5.24 -3.13
N SER A 35 -6.66 -5.36 -2.95
CA SER A 35 -7.45 -6.41 -3.60
C SER A 35 -7.41 -6.35 -5.13
N SER A 36 -7.03 -5.22 -5.71
CA SER A 36 -6.76 -5.06 -7.14
C SER A 36 -5.47 -5.75 -7.60
N GLY A 37 -4.63 -6.23 -6.66
CA GLY A 37 -3.30 -6.78 -6.93
C GLY A 37 -2.20 -5.73 -7.07
N VAL A 38 -2.52 -4.46 -6.79
CA VAL A 38 -1.57 -3.33 -6.85
C VAL A 38 -0.87 -3.19 -5.49
N SER A 39 0.45 -3.01 -5.53
CA SER A 39 1.24 -2.65 -4.34
C SER A 39 1.34 -1.14 -4.23
N VAL A 40 0.90 -0.59 -3.10
CA VAL A 40 0.97 0.85 -2.80
C VAL A 40 1.70 1.10 -1.51
N VAL A 41 2.42 2.22 -1.47
CA VAL A 41 3.02 2.75 -0.24
C VAL A 41 2.01 3.71 0.38
N VAL A 42 1.66 3.48 1.63
CA VAL A 42 0.75 4.34 2.38
C VAL A 42 1.40 4.84 3.65
N ALA A 43 1.13 6.10 3.96
CA ALA A 43 1.51 6.68 5.24
C ALA A 43 0.64 6.06 6.33
N ALA A 44 1.29 5.51 7.36
CA ALA A 44 0.67 4.63 8.33
C ALA A 44 1.22 4.92 9.72
N ALA A 45 0.44 5.64 10.54
CA ALA A 45 0.79 5.91 11.94
C ALA A 45 0.84 4.64 12.80
N HIS A 46 0.28 3.54 12.31
CA HIS A 46 0.25 2.22 12.93
C HIS A 46 0.39 1.15 11.85
N LYS A 47 0.76 -0.08 12.25
CA LYS A 47 0.93 -1.19 11.31
C LYS A 47 -0.42 -1.55 10.67
N PRO A 48 -0.60 -1.44 9.34
CA PRO A 48 -1.83 -1.87 8.68
C PRO A 48 -2.10 -3.35 8.87
N VAL A 49 -3.37 -3.72 8.80
CA VAL A 49 -3.78 -5.13 8.79
C VAL A 49 -4.58 -5.46 7.54
N PRO A 50 -4.52 -6.72 7.05
CA PRO A 50 -5.43 -7.17 5.99
C PRO A 50 -6.89 -6.96 6.39
N GLY A 51 -7.65 -6.28 5.54
CA GLY A 51 -9.03 -5.86 5.80
C GLY A 51 -9.19 -4.36 6.04
N ASP A 52 -8.10 -3.63 6.33
CA ASP A 52 -8.12 -2.17 6.38
C ASP A 52 -8.37 -1.56 5.00
N THR A 53 -8.98 -0.37 5.00
CA THR A 53 -9.23 0.40 3.78
C THR A 53 -8.27 1.57 3.72
N ILE A 54 -7.58 1.70 2.60
CA ILE A 54 -6.82 2.88 2.24
C ILE A 54 -7.78 3.87 1.59
N VAL A 55 -7.71 5.13 2.00
CA VAL A 55 -8.43 6.26 1.39
C VAL A 55 -7.39 7.32 1.07
N GLU A 56 -7.34 7.75 -0.20
CA GLU A 56 -6.43 8.82 -0.65
C GLU A 56 -4.93 8.58 -0.32
N GLY A 57 -4.49 7.31 -0.26
CA GLY A 57 -3.12 6.96 0.11
C GLY A 57 -2.82 6.95 1.63
N GLU A 58 -3.85 7.14 2.47
CA GLU A 58 -3.76 7.07 3.92
C GLU A 58 -4.56 5.88 4.46
N LEU A 59 -4.10 5.29 5.57
CA LEU A 59 -4.88 4.28 6.28
C LEU A 59 -6.09 4.91 6.95
N SER A 60 -7.28 4.44 6.58
CA SER A 60 -8.53 4.83 7.22
C SER A 60 -8.86 3.82 8.33
N LEU A 61 -8.85 4.30 9.58
CA LEU A 61 -9.21 3.55 10.79
C LEU A 61 -10.70 3.18 10.86
#